data_AF-A0A972WGB2-F1
#
_entry.id   AF-A0A972WGB2-F1
#
_cell.length_a   1.000
_cell.length_b   1.000
_cell.length_c   1.000
_cell.angle_alpha   90.00
_cell.angle_beta   90.00
_cell.angle_gamma   90.00
#
_symmetry.space_group_name_H-M   'P 1'
#
loop_
_entity.id
_entity.type
_entity.pdbx_description
1 polymer ?
#
loop_
_entity_poly.entity_id
_entity_poly.type
_entity_poly.pdbx_seq_one_letter_code
_entity_poly.pdbx_strand_id
1 'polypeptide(L)'
;MLAELQSFIANIYDADCGHQVHDFLITDRELATKLGRKTLPGNIEETVLVAEDEDGIAVSVFLDEALLSRLDNADPMNKLRADQLPDFVVVLEGISHFNYIGWCAGRDKTVTLLELELQAEVDKFVTTALLAQKQEDFSLLRNLHRFLFDDIAYE
;
A
#
# COMPACT_ATOMS: atom_id res chain seq x y z
N MET A 1 -2.63 2.45 -13.02
CA MET A 1 -1.58 1.93 -12.13
C MET A 1 -2.18 1.37 -10.83
N LEU A 2 -2.78 2.15 -9.92
CA LEU A 2 -3.26 1.63 -8.61
C LEU A 2 -4.17 0.39 -8.67
N ALA A 3 -5.17 0.38 -9.55
CA ALA A 3 -6.06 -0.78 -9.72
C ALA A 3 -5.32 -2.02 -10.25
N GLU A 4 -4.28 -1.82 -11.08
CA GLU A 4 -3.44 -2.91 -11.58
C GLU A 4 -2.57 -3.47 -10.46
N LEU A 5 -2.00 -2.60 -9.63
CA LEU A 5 -1.23 -2.99 -8.45
C LEU A 5 -2.09 -3.74 -7.43
N GLN A 6 -3.29 -3.23 -7.13
CA GLN A 6 -4.25 -3.90 -6.25
C GLN A 6 -4.62 -5.30 -6.79
N SER A 7 -4.93 -5.40 -8.08
CA SER A 7 -5.24 -6.67 -8.74
C SER A 7 -4.05 -7.62 -8.68
N PHE A 8 -2.83 -7.11 -8.86
CA PHE A 8 -1.62 -7.90 -8.80
C PHE A 8 -1.44 -8.54 -7.41
N ILE A 9 -1.63 -7.78 -6.33
CA ILE A 9 -1.57 -8.28 -4.95
C ILE A 9 -2.66 -9.32 -4.70
N ALA A 10 -3.91 -9.01 -5.06
CA ALA A 10 -5.04 -9.93 -4.86
C ALA A 10 -4.82 -11.27 -5.58
N ASN A 11 -4.23 -11.25 -6.78
CA ASN A 11 -3.94 -12.45 -7.56
C ASN A 11 -2.81 -13.33 -6.97
N ILE A 12 -1.89 -12.76 -6.19
CA ILE A 12 -0.85 -13.54 -5.51
C ILE A 12 -1.48 -14.53 -4.52
N TYR A 13 -2.57 -14.11 -3.86
CA TYR A 13 -3.19 -14.85 -2.77
C TYR A 13 -4.55 -15.48 -3.13
N ASP A 14 -5.07 -15.21 -4.34
CA ASP A 14 -6.47 -15.53 -4.70
C ASP A 14 -7.46 -14.96 -3.66
N ALA A 15 -7.20 -13.72 -3.23
CA ALA A 15 -7.85 -13.09 -2.07
C ALA A 15 -8.37 -11.68 -2.41
N ASP A 16 -9.33 -11.60 -3.32
CA ASP A 16 -10.03 -10.35 -3.60
C ASP A 16 -10.86 -9.90 -2.37
N CYS A 17 -10.75 -8.61 -2.04
CA CYS A 17 -11.54 -7.96 -0.98
C CYS A 17 -12.91 -7.49 -1.46
N GLY A 18 -13.19 -7.51 -2.76
CA GLY A 18 -14.46 -7.12 -3.37
C GLY A 18 -14.65 -5.61 -3.55
N HIS A 19 -13.62 -4.82 -3.25
CA HIS A 19 -13.64 -3.36 -3.31
C HIS A 19 -12.45 -2.80 -4.08
N GLN A 20 -12.64 -1.71 -4.81
CA GLN A 20 -11.57 -1.04 -5.55
C GLN A 20 -10.99 0.08 -4.69
N VAL A 21 -9.67 0.11 -4.47
CA VAL A 21 -9.01 1.12 -3.62
C VAL A 21 -9.28 2.55 -4.09
N HIS A 22 -9.47 2.74 -5.41
CA HIS A 22 -9.78 4.04 -6.01
C HIS A 22 -11.06 4.68 -5.43
N ASP A 23 -12.06 3.87 -5.07
CA ASP A 23 -13.33 4.39 -4.53
C ASP A 23 -13.21 4.87 -3.06
N PHE A 24 -12.07 4.56 -2.43
CA PHE A 24 -11.76 4.87 -1.03
C PHE A 24 -10.57 5.84 -0.91
N LEU A 25 -10.05 6.33 -2.04
CA LEU A 25 -8.85 7.14 -2.10
C LEU A 25 -9.12 8.60 -1.70
N ILE A 26 -8.24 9.14 -0.85
CA ILE A 26 -8.18 10.55 -0.49
C ILE A 26 -6.78 11.07 -0.85
N THR A 27 -6.70 12.17 -1.59
CA THR A 27 -5.42 12.83 -1.91
C THR A 27 -5.26 14.19 -1.25
N ASP A 28 -6.37 14.77 -0.77
CA ASP A 28 -6.36 16.02 0.00
C ASP A 28 -5.92 15.75 1.44
N ARG A 29 -4.72 16.23 1.78
CA ARG A 29 -4.13 16.14 3.12
C ARG A 29 -4.98 16.83 4.19
N GLU A 30 -5.63 17.95 3.88
CA GLU A 30 -6.49 18.61 4.87
C GLU A 30 -7.70 17.75 5.20
N LEU A 31 -8.29 17.10 4.20
CA LEU A 31 -9.40 16.17 4.39
C LEU A 31 -8.95 14.96 5.21
N ALA A 32 -7.83 14.33 4.84
CA ALA A 32 -7.26 13.21 5.58
C ALA A 32 -6.99 13.58 7.05
N THR A 33 -6.39 14.75 7.29
CA THR A 33 -6.13 15.25 8.66
C THR A 33 -7.41 15.46 9.46
N LYS A 34 -8.48 15.97 8.84
CA LYS A 34 -9.79 16.15 9.50
C LYS A 34 -10.41 14.80 9.87
N LEU A 35 -10.35 13.83 8.98
CA LEU A 35 -10.89 12.47 9.20
C LEU A 35 -10.06 11.69 10.23
N GLY A 36 -8.73 11.78 10.16
CA GLY A 36 -7.79 11.24 11.14
C GLY A 36 -7.73 12.02 12.46
N ARG A 37 -8.79 12.77 12.82
CA ARG A 37 -8.93 13.49 14.11
C ARG A 37 -7.73 14.38 14.47
N LYS A 38 -7.07 14.97 13.46
CA LYS A 38 -5.89 15.85 13.56
C LYS A 38 -4.64 15.19 14.18
N THR A 39 -4.53 13.87 14.14
CA THR A 39 -3.34 13.16 14.62
C THR A 39 -2.35 12.80 13.52
N LEU A 40 -2.67 13.08 12.26
CA LEU A 40 -1.80 12.87 11.11
C LEU A 40 -0.61 13.84 11.15
N PRO A 41 0.64 13.34 11.32
CA PRO A 41 1.84 14.13 11.17
C PRO A 41 1.98 14.67 9.74
N GLY A 42 2.60 15.84 9.61
CA GLY A 42 2.69 16.55 8.32
C GLY A 42 3.60 15.89 7.27
N ASN A 43 4.50 14.99 7.68
CA ASN A 43 5.42 14.26 6.79
C ASN A 43 4.86 12.93 6.29
N ILE A 44 3.72 12.46 6.79
CA ILE A 44 3.13 11.19 6.34
C ILE A 44 2.57 11.35 4.93
N GLU A 45 3.03 10.56 3.97
CA GLU A 45 2.51 10.56 2.60
C GLU A 45 1.47 9.45 2.33
N GLU A 46 1.32 8.48 3.23
CA GLU A 46 0.31 7.41 3.17
C GLU A 46 -0.32 7.14 4.55
N THR A 47 -1.63 6.92 4.59
CA THR A 47 -2.25 6.28 5.77
C THR A 47 -3.57 5.62 5.41
N VAL A 48 -3.92 4.55 6.12
CA VAL A 48 -5.28 4.00 6.11
C VAL A 48 -6.05 4.50 7.32
N LEU A 49 -7.12 5.24 7.05
CA LEU A 49 -8.06 5.75 8.05
C LEU A 49 -9.19 4.74 8.23
N VAL A 50 -9.45 4.39 9.49
CA VAL A 50 -10.51 3.45 9.87
C VAL A 50 -11.38 4.07 10.93
N ALA A 51 -12.70 3.96 10.75
CA ALA A 51 -13.69 4.23 11.78
C ALA A 51 -14.69 3.06 11.82
N GLU A 52 -15.11 2.66 13.01
CA GLU A 52 -16.07 1.58 13.20
C GLU A 52 -17.21 2.08 14.11
N ASP A 53 -18.44 1.72 13.75
CA ASP A 53 -19.65 1.96 14.53
C ASP A 53 -20.64 0.78 14.39
N GLU A 54 -21.90 0.99 14.79
CA GLU A 54 -22.94 -0.05 14.76
C GLU A 54 -23.32 -0.51 13.34
N ASP A 55 -23.10 0.34 12.33
CA ASP A 55 -23.43 0.06 10.93
C ASP A 55 -22.26 -0.61 10.18
N GLY A 56 -21.08 -0.66 10.78
CA GLY A 56 -19.91 -1.38 10.27
C GLY A 56 -18.63 -0.54 10.29
N ILE A 57 -17.78 -0.76 9.28
CA ILE A 57 -16.47 -0.13 9.15
C ILE A 57 -16.46 0.84 7.97
N ALA A 58 -16.01 2.08 8.23
CA ALA A 58 -15.64 3.05 7.22
C ALA A 58 -14.11 3.03 7.06
N VAL A 59 -13.66 2.90 5.81
CA VAL A 59 -12.24 2.88 5.46
C VAL A 59 -11.95 4.02 4.49
N SER A 60 -10.76 4.61 4.55
CA SER A 60 -10.24 5.47 3.49
C SER A 60 -8.73 5.32 3.41
N VAL A 61 -8.18 5.38 2.20
CA VAL A 61 -6.73 5.35 1.97
C VAL A 61 -6.30 6.75 1.58
N PHE A 62 -5.51 7.39 2.42
CA PHE A 62 -4.85 8.64 2.07
C PHE A 62 -3.55 8.33 1.35
N LEU A 63 -3.38 8.88 0.15
CA LEU A 63 -2.10 8.92 -0.56
C LEU A 63 -1.88 10.37 -1.01
N ASP A 64 -0.78 10.98 -0.59
CA ASP A 64 -0.47 12.36 -0.95
C ASP A 64 -0.44 12.54 -2.48
N GLU A 65 -1.02 13.63 -2.97
CA GLU A 65 -1.09 13.92 -4.41
C GLU A 65 0.32 13.99 -5.04
N ALA A 66 1.32 14.49 -4.32
CA ALA A 66 2.68 14.55 -4.81
C ALA A 66 3.30 13.15 -4.91
N LEU A 67 3.05 12.26 -3.94
CA LEU A 67 3.49 10.86 -3.97
C LEU A 67 2.89 10.13 -5.18
N LEU A 68 1.58 10.24 -5.37
CA LEU A 68 0.92 9.62 -6.54
C LEU A 68 1.45 10.18 -7.86
N SER A 69 1.68 11.48 -7.93
CA SER A 69 2.26 12.11 -9.14
C SER A 69 3.66 11.59 -9.44
N ARG A 70 4.52 11.38 -8.43
CA ARG A 70 5.85 10.78 -8.62
C ARG A 70 5.72 9.35 -9.13
N LEU A 71 4.84 8.58 -8.54
CA LEU A 71 4.64 7.17 -8.89
C LEU A 71 4.04 7.00 -10.29
N ASP A 72 3.07 7.83 -10.71
CA ASP A 72 2.49 7.79 -12.05
C ASP A 72 3.52 8.16 -13.14
N ASN A 73 4.40 9.13 -12.86
CA ASN A 73 5.50 9.48 -13.77
C ASN A 73 6.57 8.36 -13.86
N ALA A 74 6.60 7.47 -12.88
CA ALA A 74 7.57 6.40 -12.72
C ALA A 74 6.89 5.04 -12.54
N ASP A 75 5.85 4.77 -13.33
CA ASP A 75 4.94 3.64 -13.12
C ASP A 75 5.68 2.31 -12.91
N PRO A 76 5.61 1.73 -11.68
CA PRO A 76 6.33 0.51 -11.33
C PRO A 76 5.78 -0.73 -12.06
N MET A 77 4.53 -0.68 -12.54
CA MET A 77 3.92 -1.76 -13.32
C MET A 77 4.56 -1.86 -14.71
N ASN A 78 4.97 -0.73 -15.28
CA ASN A 78 5.71 -0.66 -16.55
C ASN A 78 7.19 -0.94 -16.36
N LYS A 79 7.84 -0.25 -15.42
CA LYS A 79 9.25 -0.42 -15.10
C LYS A 79 9.54 0.00 -13.66
N LEU A 80 9.69 -1.01 -12.81
CA LEU A 80 10.17 -0.88 -11.45
C LEU A 80 11.63 -0.41 -11.46
N ARG A 81 11.97 0.55 -10.61
CA ARG A 81 13.33 1.09 -10.51
C ARG A 81 13.74 1.20 -9.05
N ALA A 82 15.00 0.84 -8.77
CA ALA A 82 15.57 0.91 -7.42
C ALA A 82 15.48 2.32 -6.80
N ASP A 83 15.65 3.37 -7.61
CA ASP A 83 15.60 4.78 -7.16
C ASP A 83 14.19 5.26 -6.81
N GLN A 84 13.14 4.51 -7.17
CA GLN A 84 11.73 4.84 -6.89
C GLN A 84 11.06 3.81 -5.98
N LEU A 85 11.83 2.84 -5.48
CA LEU A 85 11.32 1.87 -4.53
C LEU A 85 10.67 2.53 -3.30
N PRO A 86 11.23 3.59 -2.70
CA PRO A 86 10.61 4.22 -1.54
C PRO A 86 9.16 4.67 -1.79
N ASP A 87 8.90 5.38 -2.88
CA ASP A 87 7.55 5.82 -3.23
C ASP A 87 6.62 4.63 -3.53
N PHE A 88 7.15 3.62 -4.23
CA PHE A 88 6.39 2.43 -4.56
C PHE A 88 5.97 1.63 -3.32
N VAL A 89 6.89 1.37 -2.39
CA VAL A 89 6.58 0.55 -1.21
C VAL A 89 5.61 1.24 -0.25
N VAL A 90 5.66 2.57 -0.17
CA VAL A 90 4.69 3.37 0.60
C VAL A 90 3.28 3.22 0.03
N VAL A 91 3.11 3.37 -1.29
CA VAL A 91 1.79 3.17 -1.93
C VAL A 91 1.32 1.71 -1.81
N LEU A 92 2.24 0.76 -1.97
CA LEU A 92 1.95 -0.67 -1.85
C LEU A 92 1.48 -1.04 -0.44
N GLU A 93 2.06 -0.46 0.60
CA GLU A 93 1.66 -0.65 2.00
C GLU A 93 0.20 -0.24 2.22
N GLY A 94 -0.19 0.96 1.80
CA GLY A 94 -1.58 1.42 1.92
C GLY A 94 -2.59 0.54 1.16
N ILE A 95 -2.21 0.04 -0.02
CA ILE A 95 -3.06 -0.91 -0.78
C ILE A 95 -3.14 -2.27 -0.09
N SER A 96 -2.02 -2.77 0.46
CA SER A 96 -1.98 -4.01 1.24
C SER A 96 -2.88 -3.91 2.47
N HIS A 97 -2.77 -2.83 3.24
CA HIS A 97 -3.61 -2.55 4.40
C HIS A 97 -5.09 -2.49 4.02
N PHE A 98 -5.44 -1.76 2.95
CA PHE A 98 -6.81 -1.69 2.45
C PHE A 98 -7.37 -3.07 2.06
N ASN A 99 -6.60 -3.85 1.29
CA ASN A 99 -7.02 -5.18 0.86
C ASN A 99 -7.22 -6.13 2.05
N TYR A 100 -6.29 -6.13 3.01
CA TYR A 100 -6.37 -6.97 4.19
C TYR A 100 -7.58 -6.62 5.07
N ILE A 101 -7.80 -5.32 5.33
CA ILE A 101 -8.96 -4.84 6.09
C ILE A 101 -10.27 -5.22 5.38
N GLY A 102 -10.38 -4.95 4.08
CA GLY A 102 -11.58 -5.30 3.31
C GLY A 102 -11.84 -6.80 3.29
N TRP A 103 -10.79 -7.62 3.13
CA TRP A 103 -10.91 -9.07 3.13
C TRP A 103 -11.38 -9.62 4.49
N CYS A 104 -10.87 -9.06 5.59
CA CYS A 104 -11.26 -9.40 6.95
C CYS A 104 -12.70 -8.95 7.27
N ALA A 105 -13.06 -7.73 6.89
CA ALA A 105 -14.40 -7.17 7.08
C ALA A 105 -15.47 -8.02 6.38
N GLY A 106 -15.22 -8.44 5.13
CA GLY A 106 -16.13 -9.33 4.38
C GLY A 106 -16.26 -10.75 4.94
N ARG A 107 -15.52 -11.10 6.01
CA ARG A 107 -15.49 -12.43 6.64
C ARG A 107 -15.72 -12.39 8.15
N ASP A 108 -16.17 -11.26 8.68
CA ASP A 108 -16.37 -11.03 10.11
C ASP A 108 -15.12 -11.36 10.95
N LYS A 109 -13.94 -11.01 10.44
CA LYS A 109 -12.66 -11.21 11.11
C LYS A 109 -12.12 -9.91 11.70
N THR A 110 -11.52 -10.03 12.88
CA THR A 110 -10.76 -8.95 13.51
C THR A 110 -9.43 -8.73 12.83
N VAL A 111 -8.98 -7.48 12.77
CA VAL A 111 -7.64 -7.09 12.31
C VAL A 111 -6.82 -6.64 13.50
N THR A 112 -5.61 -7.19 13.65
CA THR A 112 -4.62 -6.64 14.58
C THR A 112 -3.58 -5.82 13.83
N LEU A 113 -3.00 -4.81 14.48
CA LEU A 113 -1.92 -4.02 13.88
C LEU A 113 -0.73 -4.90 13.48
N LEU A 114 -0.38 -5.90 14.30
CA LEU A 114 0.71 -6.82 13.99
C LEU A 114 0.47 -7.60 12.68
N GLU A 115 -0.75 -8.12 12.48
CA GLU A 115 -1.08 -8.84 11.24
C GLU A 115 -1.08 -7.91 10.03
N LEU A 116 -1.56 -6.68 10.21
CA LEU A 116 -1.63 -5.67 9.17
C LEU A 116 -0.22 -5.33 8.65
N GLU A 117 0.68 -4.94 9.56
CA GLU A 117 2.07 -4.61 9.23
C GLU A 117 2.84 -5.84 8.70
N LEU A 118 2.63 -7.02 9.29
CA LEU A 118 3.26 -8.24 8.81
C LEU A 118 2.84 -8.56 7.36
N GLN A 119 1.56 -8.43 7.05
CA GLN A 119 1.06 -8.67 5.69
C GLN A 119 1.64 -7.64 4.72
N ALA A 120 1.75 -6.37 5.11
CA ALA A 120 2.38 -5.34 4.29
C ALA A 120 3.85 -5.64 4.00
N GLU A 121 4.63 -6.13 4.97
CA GLU A 121 6.02 -6.54 4.74
C GLU A 121 6.12 -7.71 3.75
N VAL A 122 5.23 -8.70 3.86
CA VAL A 122 5.17 -9.80 2.89
C VAL A 122 4.80 -9.27 1.51
N ASP A 123 3.82 -8.39 1.40
CA ASP A 123 3.37 -7.81 0.12
C ASP A 123 4.45 -6.96 -0.53
N LYS A 124 5.16 -6.12 0.25
CA LYS A 124 6.33 -5.35 -0.18
C LYS A 124 7.38 -6.27 -0.79
N PHE A 125 7.74 -7.35 -0.11
CA PHE A 125 8.74 -8.27 -0.62
C PHE A 125 8.27 -9.04 -1.86
N VAL A 126 7.13 -9.73 -1.77
CA VAL A 126 6.66 -10.63 -2.84
C VAL A 126 6.29 -9.85 -4.10
N THR A 127 5.60 -8.72 -3.97
CA THR A 127 5.21 -7.91 -5.12
C THR A 127 6.44 -7.36 -5.84
N THR A 128 7.38 -6.80 -5.10
CA THR A 128 8.62 -6.26 -5.68
C THR A 128 9.45 -7.36 -6.35
N ALA A 129 9.57 -8.54 -5.73
CA ALA A 129 10.27 -9.68 -6.29
C ALA A 129 9.64 -10.17 -7.61
N LEU A 130 8.32 -10.33 -7.63
CA LEU A 130 7.60 -10.81 -8.81
C LEU A 130 7.61 -9.79 -9.95
N LEU A 131 7.49 -8.49 -9.65
CA LEU A 131 7.64 -7.43 -10.64
C LEU A 131 9.06 -7.39 -11.22
N ALA A 132 10.09 -7.43 -10.36
CA ALA A 132 11.48 -7.48 -10.81
C ALA A 132 11.75 -8.71 -11.69
N GLN A 133 11.22 -9.88 -11.32
CA GLN A 133 11.34 -11.10 -12.13
C GLN A 133 10.61 -10.96 -13.47
N LYS A 134 9.36 -10.47 -13.48
CA LYS A 134 8.55 -10.25 -14.68
C LYS A 134 9.20 -9.25 -15.64
N GLN A 135 9.92 -8.27 -15.11
CA GLN A 135 10.62 -7.23 -15.86
C GLN A 135 12.09 -7.58 -16.14
N GLU A 136 12.51 -8.80 -15.83
CA GLU A 136 13.87 -9.32 -16.02
C GLU A 136 14.98 -8.51 -15.32
N ASP A 137 14.64 -7.76 -14.26
CA ASP A 137 15.60 -7.03 -13.43
C ASP A 137 16.17 -7.93 -12.31
N PHE A 138 17.06 -8.83 -12.71
CA PHE A 138 17.75 -9.73 -11.78
C PHE A 138 18.73 -9.01 -10.84
N SER A 139 19.11 -7.77 -11.15
CA SER A 139 19.94 -6.96 -10.25
C SER A 139 19.12 -6.49 -9.06
N LEU A 140 17.92 -5.95 -9.33
CA LEU A 140 16.97 -5.56 -8.29
C LEU A 140 16.58 -6.76 -7.43
N LEU A 141 16.20 -7.89 -8.05
CA LEU A 141 15.82 -9.10 -7.34
C LEU A 141 16.91 -9.60 -6.38
N ARG A 142 18.18 -9.55 -6.80
CA ARG A 142 19.33 -9.97 -5.98
C ARG A 142 19.59 -9.04 -4.79
N ASN A 143 19.29 -7.76 -4.94
CA ASN A 143 19.54 -6.74 -3.91
C ASN A 143 18.26 -6.39 -3.13
N LEU A 144 17.14 -7.07 -3.39
CA LEU A 144 15.82 -6.71 -2.86
C LEU A 144 15.78 -6.66 -1.34
N HIS A 145 16.30 -7.69 -0.68
CA HIS A 145 16.36 -7.74 0.78
C HIS A 145 17.08 -6.52 1.35
N ARG A 146 18.20 -6.12 0.74
CA ARG A 146 18.97 -4.96 1.19
C ARG A 146 18.16 -3.68 1.06
N PHE A 147 17.52 -3.47 -0.08
CA PHE A 147 16.71 -2.28 -0.31
C PHE A 147 15.49 -2.19 0.62
N LEU A 148 14.86 -3.32 0.94
CA LEU A 148 13.65 -3.35 1.76
C LEU A 148 13.90 -3.45 3.26
N PHE A 149 15.07 -3.90 3.73
CA PHE A 149 15.26 -4.18 5.16
C PHE A 149 16.55 -3.64 5.75
N ASP A 150 17.59 -3.43 4.93
CA ASP A 150 18.91 -2.99 5.42
C ASP A 150 19.14 -1.48 5.17
N ASP A 151 18.65 -0.96 4.05
CA ASP A 151 18.83 0.44 3.63
C ASP A 151 17.70 1.36 4.13
N ILE A 152 16.74 0.85 4.93
CA ILE A 152 15.66 1.66 5.49
C ILE A 152 16.19 2.56 6.62
N ALA A 153 16.08 3.87 6.42
CA ALA A 153 16.18 4.83 7.52
C ALA A 153 14.81 4.90 8.22
N TYR A 154 14.72 4.37 9.43
CA TYR A 154 13.59 4.65 10.31
C TYR A 154 13.69 6.12 10.74
N GLU A 155 12.73 6.96 10.33
CA GLU A 155 12.57 8.32 10.86
C GLU A 155 11.92 8.32 12.25
#